data_AF-A0A1V6IT79-F1
#
_entry.id   AF-A0A1V6IT79-F1
#
_cell.length_a   1.000
_cell.length_b   1.000
_cell.length_c   1.000
_cell.angle_alpha   90.00
_cell.angle_beta   90.00
_cell.angle_gamma   90.00
#
_symmetry.space_group_name_H-M   'P 1'
#
loop_
_entity.id
_entity.type
_entity.pdbx_description
1 polymer ?
#
loop_
_entity_poly.entity_id
_entity_poly.type
_entity_poly.pdbx_seq_one_letter_code
_entity_poly.pdbx_strand_id
1 'polypeptide(L)'
;MYKWSMSNEQKNIMLNPLSQNTGNDNPDAILIQHALDGNRKSLEQLVADHQPWIYNIAFKMIMDHDDAADITQEILIKIITNLASYNPDRGNFRTWAYRIVVNHVLNMKKRKFETRIYDFDRYIAAIENFPDDSSFTHPDAGLLAEEVKTGCMMGMLLCLKRTERIAFLLGAVFAVSDAVGSELMDISRENFRQLLSRSRRKVFNYMNGTCGHMNPANKCRCSHKVKSFLDLGMLDSAILRYHRPNSRMVKDMLGSRLERFHLSYYEPFLALFREQPFYDPPDVTSWLDDILRQEDLKAIFNLGEE
;
A
#
# COMPACT_ATOMS: atom_id res chain seq x y z
N MET A 1 -3.66 18.58 10.22
CA MET A 1 -4.10 19.35 9.02
C MET A 1 -2.92 19.39 8.07
N TYR A 2 -2.75 18.34 7.26
CA TYR A 2 -1.62 18.23 6.33
C TYR A 2 -1.89 19.12 5.12
N LYS A 3 -1.06 20.15 4.91
CA LYS A 3 -1.04 20.93 3.67
C LYS A 3 -0.22 20.13 2.65
N TRP A 4 -0.89 19.67 1.60
CA TRP A 4 -0.28 18.92 0.51
C TRP A 4 0.18 19.92 -0.55
N SER A 5 1.49 20.18 -0.64
CA SER A 5 2.07 20.93 -1.77
C SER A 5 2.39 19.98 -2.91
N MET A 6 1.69 20.12 -4.03
CA MET A 6 2.07 19.48 -5.29
C MET A 6 3.16 20.32 -5.96
N SER A 7 4.40 19.83 -6.04
CA SER A 7 5.37 20.34 -7.01
C SER A 7 5.14 19.66 -8.35
N ASN A 8 4.70 20.44 -9.33
CA ASN A 8 4.35 20.02 -10.67
C ASN A 8 5.59 20.05 -11.57
N GLU A 9 6.54 19.12 -11.42
CA GLU A 9 7.61 18.89 -12.42
C GLU A 9 8.47 17.66 -12.05
N GLN A 10 7.99 16.47 -12.41
CA GLN A 10 8.80 15.30 -12.81
C GLN A 10 7.84 14.13 -13.02
N LYS A 11 7.43 13.92 -14.28
CA LYS A 11 6.93 12.61 -14.74
C LYS A 11 8.10 11.62 -14.81
N ASN A 12 8.83 11.43 -13.70
CA ASN A 12 9.69 10.27 -13.57
C ASN A 12 8.75 9.07 -13.40
N ILE A 13 8.85 8.12 -14.32
CA ILE A 13 8.22 6.82 -14.18
C ILE A 13 8.75 6.24 -12.87
N MET A 14 7.97 6.35 -11.79
CA MET A 14 8.32 5.74 -10.51
C MET A 14 8.53 4.25 -10.76
N LEU A 15 9.79 3.83 -10.72
CA LEU A 15 10.16 2.46 -10.94
C LEU A 15 9.48 1.62 -9.85
N ASN A 16 8.90 0.48 -10.22
CA ASN A 16 8.31 -0.43 -9.23
C ASN A 16 9.45 -1.19 -8.50
N PRO A 17 9.74 -0.89 -7.23
CA PRO A 17 10.82 -1.53 -6.50
C PRO A 17 10.50 -2.99 -6.16
N LEU A 18 9.25 -3.42 -6.36
CA LEU A 18 8.80 -4.80 -6.16
C LEU A 18 8.80 -5.63 -7.46
N SER A 19 9.11 -5.02 -8.61
CA SER A 19 9.23 -5.76 -9.86
C SER A 19 10.52 -6.60 -9.87
N GLN A 20 10.47 -7.79 -10.46
CA GLN A 20 11.67 -8.56 -10.77
C GLN A 20 12.48 -7.80 -11.83
N ASN A 21 13.51 -7.06 -11.42
CA ASN A 21 14.48 -6.54 -12.37
C ASN A 21 15.33 -7.70 -12.88
N THR A 22 15.26 -7.96 -14.19
CA THR A 22 16.09 -8.94 -14.91
C THR A 22 17.37 -8.30 -15.48
N GLY A 23 17.62 -7.03 -15.18
CA GLY A 23 18.79 -6.26 -15.65
C GLY A 23 19.80 -6.01 -14.54
N ASN A 24 21.08 -5.89 -14.93
CA ASN A 24 22.23 -5.63 -14.05
C ASN A 24 22.28 -4.17 -13.54
N ASP A 25 21.33 -3.33 -13.97
CA ASP A 25 21.22 -1.94 -13.52
C ASP A 25 20.57 -1.91 -12.13
N ASN A 26 21.41 -1.72 -11.11
CA ASN A 26 20.98 -1.45 -9.75
C ASN A 26 21.12 0.06 -9.48
N PRO A 27 20.18 0.91 -9.93
CA PRO A 27 20.27 2.35 -9.74
C PRO A 27 20.33 2.73 -8.25
N ASP A 28 19.73 1.91 -7.38
CA ASP A 28 19.79 2.09 -5.93
C ASP A 28 21.23 1.97 -5.40
N ALA A 29 22.07 1.08 -5.96
CA ALA A 29 23.45 0.89 -5.47
C ALA A 29 24.31 2.15 -5.61
N ILE A 30 24.15 2.89 -6.72
CA ILE A 30 24.87 4.16 -6.95
C ILE A 30 24.40 5.22 -5.96
N LEU A 31 23.09 5.35 -5.77
CA LEU A 31 22.52 6.29 -4.79
C LEU A 31 22.97 5.96 -3.37
N ILE A 32 23.02 4.69 -3.00
CA ILE A 32 23.47 4.24 -1.67
C ILE A 32 24.94 4.58 -1.46
N GLN A 33 25.81 4.26 -2.41
CA GLN A 33 27.24 4.55 -2.29
C GLN A 33 27.47 6.05 -2.10
N HIS A 34 26.88 6.89 -2.96
CA HIS A 34 26.99 8.34 -2.84
C HIS A 34 26.39 8.86 -1.53
N ALA A 35 25.26 8.31 -1.08
CA ALA A 35 24.67 8.70 0.19
C ALA A 35 25.61 8.43 1.37
N LEU A 36 26.23 7.25 1.41
CA LEU A 36 27.22 6.87 2.43
C LEU A 36 28.50 7.72 2.36
N ASP A 37 28.84 8.25 1.18
CA ASP A 37 29.95 9.17 0.96
C ASP A 37 29.62 10.64 1.29
N GLY A 38 28.44 10.95 1.84
CA GLY A 38 28.04 12.31 2.22
C GLY A 38 27.14 13.04 1.22
N ASN A 39 26.69 12.38 0.16
CA ASN A 39 25.77 13.01 -0.79
C ASN A 39 24.32 12.94 -0.27
N ARG A 40 23.91 14.01 0.40
CA ARG A 40 22.54 14.19 0.89
C ARG A 40 21.47 14.04 -0.21
N LYS A 41 21.70 14.57 -1.41
CA LYS A 41 20.74 14.47 -2.52
C LYS A 41 20.53 13.02 -2.98
N SER A 42 21.57 12.19 -2.91
CA SER A 42 21.45 10.76 -3.23
C SER A 42 20.58 10.03 -2.22
N LEU A 43 20.68 10.37 -0.93
CA LEU A 43 19.79 9.83 0.10
C LEU A 43 18.35 10.32 -0.07
N GLU A 44 18.14 11.61 -0.33
CA GLU A 44 16.83 12.19 -0.61
C GLU A 44 16.16 11.50 -1.79
N GLN A 45 16.89 11.27 -2.88
CA GLN A 45 16.39 10.54 -4.05
C GLN A 45 16.04 9.09 -3.70
N LEU A 46 16.91 8.38 -2.96
CA LEU A 46 16.64 7.01 -2.53
C LEU A 46 15.35 6.95 -1.68
N VAL A 47 15.16 7.89 -0.74
CA VAL A 47 13.93 7.96 0.06
C VAL A 47 12.73 8.23 -0.84
N ALA A 48 12.82 9.20 -1.76
CA ALA A 48 11.73 9.57 -2.66
C ALA A 48 11.28 8.43 -3.59
N ASP A 49 12.21 7.57 -4.02
CA ASP A 49 11.91 6.44 -4.91
C ASP A 49 11.13 5.32 -4.20
N HIS A 50 11.42 5.07 -2.92
CA HIS A 50 10.85 3.95 -2.16
C HIS A 50 9.65 4.36 -1.28
N GLN A 51 9.60 5.60 -0.80
CA GLN A 51 8.56 6.09 0.12
C GLN A 51 7.12 5.85 -0.38
N PRO A 52 6.73 6.15 -1.63
CA PRO A 52 5.35 5.96 -2.09
C PRO A 52 4.90 4.49 -1.99
N TRP A 53 5.79 3.56 -2.29
CA TRP A 53 5.51 2.13 -2.21
C TRP A 53 5.40 1.64 -0.77
N ILE A 54 6.29 2.10 0.11
CA ILE A 54 6.22 1.82 1.55
C ILE A 54 4.89 2.35 2.11
N TYR A 55 4.53 3.58 1.76
CA TYR A 55 3.27 4.21 2.16
C TYR A 55 2.04 3.43 1.70
N ASN A 56 2.01 3.00 0.43
CA ASN A 56 0.88 2.22 -0.07
C ASN A 56 0.77 0.83 0.57
N ILE A 57 1.90 0.19 0.93
CA ILE A 57 1.87 -1.05 1.73
C ILE A 57 1.32 -0.75 3.13
N ALA A 58 1.85 0.25 3.83
CA ALA A 58 1.42 0.62 5.18
C ALA A 58 -0.07 0.97 5.19
N PHE A 59 -0.52 1.85 4.29
CA PHE A 59 -1.91 2.24 4.15
C PHE A 59 -2.84 1.05 3.91
N LYS A 60 -2.52 0.16 2.95
CA LYS A 60 -3.36 -1.01 2.70
C LYS A 60 -3.29 -2.07 3.81
N MET A 61 -2.30 -1.97 4.71
CA MET A 61 -2.23 -2.79 5.92
C MET A 61 -3.10 -2.26 7.06
N ILE A 62 -3.30 -0.95 7.20
CA ILE A 62 -4.01 -0.37 8.38
C ILE A 62 -5.23 0.51 8.08
N MET A 63 -5.44 0.91 6.82
CA MET A 63 -6.60 1.68 6.31
C MET A 63 -6.75 3.10 6.88
N ASP A 64 -5.66 3.76 7.29
CA ASP A 64 -5.65 5.10 7.87
C ASP A 64 -4.46 5.93 7.37
N HIS A 65 -4.69 7.15 6.91
CA HIS A 65 -3.65 7.96 6.28
C HIS A 65 -2.62 8.47 7.28
N ASP A 66 -3.05 8.81 8.50
CA ASP A 66 -2.20 9.36 9.54
C ASP A 66 -1.33 8.24 10.12
N ASP A 67 -1.93 7.11 10.51
CA ASP A 67 -1.17 5.93 10.94
C ASP A 67 -0.21 5.44 9.84
N ALA A 68 -0.61 5.49 8.55
CA ALA A 68 0.25 5.06 7.44
C ALA A 68 1.45 5.98 7.25
N ALA A 69 1.28 7.30 7.45
CA ALA A 69 2.36 8.27 7.41
C ALA A 69 3.40 7.97 8.49
N ASP A 70 2.94 7.79 9.72
CA ASP A 70 3.79 7.47 10.88
C ASP A 70 4.54 6.14 10.66
N ILE A 71 3.84 5.08 10.24
CA ILE A 71 4.46 3.77 9.96
C ILE A 71 5.50 3.88 8.84
N THR A 72 5.21 4.66 7.79
CA THR A 72 6.15 4.87 6.69
C THR A 72 7.42 5.56 7.18
N GLN A 73 7.27 6.59 8.00
CA GLN A 73 8.37 7.29 8.64
C GLN A 73 9.20 6.32 9.51
N GLU A 74 8.57 5.56 10.41
CA GLU A 74 9.25 4.58 11.26
C GLU A 74 10.03 3.52 10.45
N ILE A 75 9.50 3.09 9.30
CA ILE A 75 10.19 2.17 8.37
C ILE A 75 11.38 2.86 7.71
N LEU A 76 11.20 4.08 7.21
CA LEU A 76 12.29 4.85 6.58
C LEU A 76 13.44 5.10 7.56
N ILE A 77 13.15 5.42 8.82
CA ILE A 77 14.18 5.53 9.88
C ILE A 77 14.99 4.24 9.96
N LYS A 78 14.34 3.08 10.00
CA LYS A 78 15.02 1.78 10.08
C LYS A 78 15.89 1.52 8.85
N ILE A 79 15.40 1.84 7.66
CA ILE A 79 16.15 1.69 6.41
C ILE A 79 17.40 2.60 6.43
N ILE A 80 17.22 3.88 6.74
CA ILE A 80 18.29 4.90 6.76
C ILE A 80 19.35 4.55 7.82
N THR A 81 18.93 4.29 9.06
CA THR A 81 19.85 3.98 10.18
C THR A 81 20.64 2.69 9.97
N ASN A 82 20.11 1.73 9.20
CA ASN A 82 20.80 0.49 8.88
C ASN A 82 21.42 0.50 7.48
N LEU A 83 21.43 1.63 6.76
CA LEU A 83 21.86 1.66 5.36
C LEU A 83 23.32 1.24 5.18
N ALA A 84 24.20 1.68 6.08
CA ALA A 84 25.62 1.27 6.07
C ALA A 84 25.83 -0.24 6.29
N SER A 85 24.83 -0.97 6.80
CA SER A 85 24.89 -2.43 6.96
C SER A 85 24.45 -3.21 5.72
N TYR A 86 23.89 -2.52 4.71
CA TYR A 86 23.50 -3.15 3.46
C TYR A 86 24.75 -3.65 2.74
N ASN A 87 24.74 -4.94 2.37
CA ASN A 87 25.81 -5.57 1.61
C ASN A 87 25.26 -6.02 0.25
N PRO A 88 25.73 -5.42 -0.87
CA PRO A 88 25.27 -5.78 -2.21
C PRO A 88 25.60 -7.22 -2.62
N ASP A 89 26.63 -7.85 -2.03
CA ASP A 89 26.99 -9.24 -2.29
C ASP A 89 25.96 -10.24 -1.72
N ARG A 90 25.16 -9.81 -0.73
CA ARG A 90 24.15 -10.66 -0.09
C ARG A 90 22.78 -10.59 -0.77
N GLY A 91 22.57 -9.64 -1.66
CA GLY A 91 21.31 -9.46 -2.37
C GLY A 91 21.06 -8.01 -2.80
N ASN A 92 20.00 -7.81 -3.57
CA ASN A 92 19.62 -6.46 -4.00
C ASN A 92 19.07 -5.63 -2.83
N PHE A 93 19.21 -4.32 -2.92
CA PHE A 93 18.77 -3.38 -1.90
C PHE A 93 17.27 -3.46 -1.63
N ARG A 94 16.47 -3.61 -2.69
CA ARG A 94 15.01 -3.69 -2.62
C ARG A 94 14.55 -4.82 -1.73
N THR A 95 15.08 -6.02 -1.90
CA THR A 95 14.74 -7.15 -1.02
C THR A 95 15.10 -6.81 0.42
N TRP A 96 16.31 -6.30 0.67
CA TRP A 96 16.73 -5.93 2.02
C TRP A 96 15.79 -4.90 2.66
N ALA A 97 15.48 -3.81 1.96
CA ALA A 97 14.60 -2.74 2.42
C ALA A 97 13.15 -3.24 2.62
N TYR A 98 12.60 -4.00 1.68
CA TYR A 98 11.22 -4.48 1.78
C TYR A 98 11.05 -5.66 2.74
N ARG A 99 12.11 -6.38 3.12
CA ARG A 99 12.10 -7.25 4.31
C ARG A 99 11.89 -6.45 5.58
N ILE A 100 12.53 -5.28 5.70
CA ILE A 100 12.29 -4.36 6.83
C ILE A 100 10.83 -3.89 6.83
N VAL A 101 10.29 -3.51 5.66
CA VAL A 101 8.87 -3.12 5.50
C VAL A 101 7.93 -4.24 5.98
N VAL A 102 8.09 -5.45 5.45
CA VAL A 102 7.23 -6.60 5.78
C VAL A 102 7.35 -6.95 7.26
N ASN A 103 8.57 -7.03 7.79
CA ASN A 103 8.79 -7.31 9.22
C ASN A 103 8.16 -6.23 10.10
N HIS A 104 8.24 -4.96 9.70
CA HIS A 104 7.62 -3.88 10.44
C HIS A 104 6.10 -4.03 10.50
N VAL A 105 5.43 -4.16 9.35
CA VAL A 105 3.96 -4.20 9.32
C VAL A 105 3.38 -5.48 9.95
N LEU A 106 4.15 -6.56 10.00
CA LEU A 106 3.76 -7.77 10.72
C LEU A 106 3.82 -7.57 12.24
N ASN A 107 4.84 -6.89 12.76
CA ASN A 107 5.15 -6.81 14.19
C ASN A 107 4.67 -5.54 14.90
N MET A 108 4.27 -4.48 14.17
CA MET A 108 3.75 -3.26 14.78
C MET A 108 2.51 -3.50 15.64
N LYS A 109 2.15 -2.58 16.53
CA LYS A 109 0.88 -2.70 17.29
C LYS A 109 -0.33 -2.62 16.34
N LYS A 110 -1.44 -3.25 16.71
CA LYS A 110 -2.70 -3.12 15.95
C LYS A 110 -3.20 -1.69 16.02
N ARG A 111 -3.65 -1.15 14.89
CA ARG A 111 -4.22 0.20 14.78
C ARG A 111 -5.75 0.17 14.90
N LYS A 112 -6.37 1.35 14.98
CA LYS A 112 -7.81 1.56 15.29
C LYS A 112 -8.75 0.73 14.40
N PHE A 113 -8.51 0.65 13.10
CA PHE A 113 -9.39 -0.10 12.19
C PHE A 113 -9.18 -1.61 12.30
N GLU A 114 -7.95 -2.08 12.50
CA GLU A 114 -7.65 -3.50 12.69
C GLU A 114 -8.27 -4.10 13.95
N THR A 115 -8.55 -3.28 14.98
CA THR A 115 -9.22 -3.75 16.20
C THR A 115 -10.75 -3.78 16.04
N ARG A 116 -11.29 -3.05 15.07
CA ARG A 116 -12.73 -2.97 14.79
C ARG A 116 -13.17 -3.91 13.67
N ILE A 117 -12.31 -4.09 12.67
CA ILE A 117 -12.55 -4.88 11.46
C ILE A 117 -11.49 -5.98 11.40
N TYR A 118 -11.89 -7.21 11.76
CA TYR A 118 -10.96 -8.34 11.85
C TYR A 118 -11.61 -9.71 11.57
N ASP A 119 -12.90 -9.74 11.28
CA ASP A 119 -13.68 -10.96 11.07
C ASP A 119 -14.62 -10.77 9.89
N PHE A 120 -14.60 -11.72 8.94
CA PHE A 120 -15.36 -11.60 7.71
C PHE A 120 -16.87 -11.68 7.95
N ASP A 121 -17.32 -12.64 8.77
CA ASP A 121 -18.75 -12.89 8.97
C ASP A 121 -19.41 -11.69 9.65
N ARG A 122 -18.78 -11.13 10.70
CA ARG A 122 -19.24 -9.90 11.36
C ARG A 122 -19.22 -8.70 10.42
N TYR A 123 -18.19 -8.57 9.59
CA TYR A 123 -18.06 -7.44 8.67
C TYR A 123 -19.12 -7.48 7.56
N ILE A 124 -19.35 -8.65 6.97
CA ILE A 124 -20.41 -8.86 5.97
C ILE A 124 -21.79 -8.62 6.59
N ALA A 125 -22.07 -9.17 7.78
CA ALA A 125 -23.34 -8.93 8.45
C ALA A 125 -23.59 -7.44 8.71
N ALA A 126 -22.56 -6.68 9.08
CA ALA A 126 -22.66 -5.23 9.23
C ALA A 126 -22.97 -4.54 7.89
N ILE A 127 -22.33 -4.95 6.79
CA ILE A 127 -22.59 -4.41 5.45
C ILE A 127 -24.03 -4.68 5.00
N GLU A 128 -24.50 -5.90 5.19
CA GLU A 128 -25.84 -6.34 4.78
C GLU A 128 -26.95 -5.62 5.57
N ASN A 129 -26.68 -5.25 6.82
CA ASN A 129 -27.62 -4.54 7.68
C ASN A 129 -27.74 -3.03 7.38
N PHE A 130 -26.84 -2.44 6.57
CA PHE A 130 -27.05 -1.06 6.13
C PHE A 130 -28.32 -0.97 5.27
N PRO A 131 -29.21 0.02 5.56
CA PRO A 131 -30.36 0.32 4.73
C PRO A 131 -30.03 0.40 3.24
N ASP A 132 -31.00 0.01 2.40
CA ASP A 132 -30.93 0.28 0.96
C ASP A 132 -31.50 1.68 0.72
N ASP A 133 -30.61 2.64 0.51
CA ASP A 133 -30.91 4.04 0.21
C ASP A 133 -30.84 4.31 -1.32
N SER A 134 -31.33 3.39 -2.16
CA SER A 134 -31.31 3.53 -3.63
C SER A 134 -31.97 4.80 -4.19
N SER A 135 -32.89 5.40 -3.44
CA SER A 135 -33.55 6.67 -3.81
C SER A 135 -32.75 7.93 -3.42
N PHE A 136 -31.64 7.77 -2.69
CA PHE A 136 -30.80 8.89 -2.29
C PHE A 136 -30.14 9.55 -3.49
N THR A 137 -30.11 10.88 -3.48
CA THR A 137 -29.47 11.69 -4.53
C THR A 137 -28.47 12.65 -3.91
N HIS A 138 -27.32 12.80 -4.58
CA HIS A 138 -26.27 13.74 -4.21
C HIS A 138 -25.52 14.14 -5.50
N PRO A 139 -25.07 15.40 -5.66
CA PRO A 139 -24.31 15.81 -6.84
C PRO A 139 -23.11 14.90 -7.12
N ASP A 140 -22.40 14.51 -6.07
CA ASP A 140 -21.22 13.62 -6.12
C ASP A 140 -21.52 12.13 -5.84
N ALA A 141 -22.78 11.68 -5.99
CA ALA A 141 -23.17 10.31 -5.60
C ALA A 141 -22.28 9.21 -6.19
N GLY A 142 -21.81 9.36 -7.43
CA GLY A 142 -20.89 8.42 -8.07
C GLY A 142 -19.53 8.35 -7.36
N LEU A 143 -18.94 9.50 -7.04
CA LEU A 143 -17.66 9.58 -6.34
C LEU A 143 -17.77 9.06 -4.90
N LEU A 144 -18.87 9.36 -4.22
CA LEU A 144 -19.16 8.83 -2.88
C LEU A 144 -19.40 7.31 -2.90
N ALA A 145 -20.02 6.78 -3.95
CA ALA A 145 -20.16 5.33 -4.10
C ALA A 145 -18.80 4.65 -4.28
N GLU A 146 -17.88 5.28 -5.03
CA GLU A 146 -16.50 4.82 -5.16
C GLU A 146 -15.77 4.86 -3.80
N GLU A 147 -15.91 5.93 -3.00
CA GLU A 147 -15.38 6.00 -1.62
C GLU A 147 -15.84 4.80 -0.78
N VAL A 148 -17.16 4.53 -0.78
CA VAL A 148 -17.75 3.39 -0.05
C VAL A 148 -17.18 2.07 -0.57
N LYS A 149 -17.02 1.92 -1.89
CA LYS A 149 -16.44 0.72 -2.50
C LYS A 149 -15.01 0.50 -2.04
N THR A 150 -14.13 1.50 -2.14
CA THR A 150 -12.73 1.37 -1.74
C THR A 150 -12.60 1.14 -0.24
N GLY A 151 -13.38 1.85 0.58
CA GLY A 151 -13.43 1.62 2.04
C GLY A 151 -13.86 0.20 2.38
N CYS A 152 -14.94 -0.29 1.76
CA CYS A 152 -15.43 -1.66 1.95
C CYS A 152 -14.36 -2.71 1.60
N MET A 153 -13.72 -2.54 0.45
CA MET A 153 -12.67 -3.43 -0.02
C MET A 153 -11.43 -3.43 0.89
N MET A 154 -11.01 -2.27 1.39
CA MET A 154 -9.94 -2.20 2.39
C MET A 154 -10.35 -2.89 3.70
N GLY A 155 -11.60 -2.72 4.14
CA GLY A 155 -12.14 -3.44 5.29
C GLY A 155 -12.09 -4.96 5.12
N MET A 156 -12.41 -5.48 3.93
CA MET A 156 -12.28 -6.91 3.61
C MET A 156 -10.84 -7.42 3.77
N LEU A 157 -9.84 -6.60 3.43
CA LEU A 157 -8.43 -6.96 3.65
C LEU A 157 -8.07 -6.95 5.14
N LEU A 158 -8.69 -6.10 5.95
CA LEU A 158 -8.47 -6.08 7.40
C LEU A 158 -8.97 -7.36 8.08
N CYS A 159 -9.98 -8.04 7.53
CA CYS A 159 -10.45 -9.33 8.04
C CYS A 159 -9.46 -10.49 7.81
N LEU A 160 -8.45 -10.32 6.95
CA LEU A 160 -7.35 -11.27 6.85
C LEU A 160 -6.40 -11.14 8.05
N LYS A 161 -5.78 -12.26 8.45
CA LYS A 161 -4.60 -12.21 9.33
C LYS A 161 -3.50 -11.40 8.65
N ARG A 162 -2.67 -10.67 9.39
CA ARG A 162 -1.62 -9.80 8.80
C ARG A 162 -0.71 -10.52 7.81
N THR A 163 -0.28 -11.75 8.11
CA THR A 163 0.54 -12.57 7.20
C THR A 163 -0.20 -12.90 5.89
N GLU A 164 -1.50 -13.18 5.96
CA GLU A 164 -2.34 -13.40 4.76
C GLU A 164 -2.57 -12.09 4.00
N ARG A 165 -2.79 -10.98 4.72
CA ARG A 165 -2.99 -9.64 4.16
C ARG A 165 -1.76 -9.18 3.38
N ILE A 166 -0.57 -9.24 3.97
CA ILE A 166 0.65 -8.82 3.27
C ILE A 166 0.97 -9.71 2.07
N ALA A 167 0.76 -11.03 2.17
CA ALA A 167 0.90 -11.93 1.02
C ALA A 167 -0.07 -11.56 -0.10
N PHE A 168 -1.34 -11.26 0.22
CA PHE A 168 -2.34 -10.79 -0.73
C PHE A 168 -1.93 -9.45 -1.36
N LEU A 169 -1.45 -8.48 -0.57
CA LEU A 169 -1.01 -7.19 -1.09
C LEU A 169 0.17 -7.36 -2.05
N LEU A 170 1.22 -8.08 -1.66
CA LEU A 170 2.39 -8.30 -2.51
C LEU A 170 2.01 -9.06 -3.80
N GLY A 171 1.40 -10.24 -3.66
CA GLY A 171 1.20 -11.11 -4.82
C GLY A 171 -0.06 -10.81 -5.65
N ALA A 172 -1.13 -10.33 -5.02
CA ALA A 172 -2.41 -10.09 -5.69
C ALA A 172 -2.55 -8.63 -6.14
N VAL A 173 -2.26 -7.68 -5.26
CA VAL A 173 -2.42 -6.25 -5.55
C VAL A 173 -1.21 -5.70 -6.32
N PHE A 174 0.00 -5.89 -5.80
CA PHE A 174 1.24 -5.38 -6.40
C PHE A 174 1.92 -6.35 -7.39
N ALA A 175 1.26 -7.48 -7.69
CA ALA A 175 1.68 -8.44 -8.70
C ALA A 175 3.13 -8.96 -8.56
N VAL A 176 3.65 -9.06 -7.33
CA VAL A 176 4.99 -9.59 -7.01
C VAL A 176 5.05 -11.10 -7.32
N SER A 177 6.24 -11.63 -7.61
CA SER A 177 6.43 -13.07 -7.88
C SER A 177 6.42 -13.86 -6.61
N ASP A 178 6.22 -15.16 -6.73
CA ASP A 178 6.46 -16.05 -5.61
C ASP A 178 7.91 -16.01 -5.16
N ALA A 179 8.87 -15.88 -6.08
CA ALA A 179 10.29 -15.74 -5.75
C ALA A 179 10.58 -14.49 -4.90
N VAL A 180 10.20 -13.30 -5.38
CA VAL A 180 10.43 -12.05 -4.63
C VAL A 180 9.54 -12.03 -3.38
N GLY A 181 8.26 -12.34 -3.50
CA GLY A 181 7.32 -12.31 -2.39
C GLY A 181 7.72 -13.24 -1.23
N SER A 182 8.27 -14.42 -1.54
CA SER A 182 8.79 -15.33 -0.53
C SER A 182 10.05 -14.80 0.16
N GLU A 183 10.91 -14.11 -0.59
CA GLU A 183 12.13 -13.49 -0.07
C GLU A 183 11.80 -12.31 0.87
N LEU A 184 10.84 -11.46 0.47
CA LEU A 184 10.35 -10.34 1.28
C LEU A 184 9.70 -10.80 2.58
N MET A 185 8.99 -11.92 2.55
CA MET A 185 8.31 -12.51 3.70
C MET A 185 9.17 -13.50 4.50
N ASP A 186 10.41 -13.77 4.06
CA ASP A 186 11.33 -14.73 4.67
C ASP A 186 10.71 -16.13 4.89
N ILE A 187 10.06 -16.65 3.85
CA ILE A 187 9.42 -17.97 3.83
C ILE A 187 9.78 -18.73 2.55
N SER A 188 9.45 -20.03 2.48
CA SER A 188 9.64 -20.78 1.23
C SER A 188 8.68 -20.29 0.14
N ARG A 189 9.11 -20.39 -1.14
CA ARG A 189 8.27 -20.10 -2.31
C ARG A 189 6.95 -20.85 -2.27
N GLU A 190 6.98 -22.11 -1.85
CA GLU A 190 5.78 -22.93 -1.72
C GLU A 190 4.83 -22.38 -0.63
N ASN A 191 5.36 -22.01 0.55
CA ASN A 191 4.54 -21.42 1.60
C ASN A 191 3.91 -20.09 1.14
N PHE A 192 4.66 -19.23 0.44
CA PHE A 192 4.12 -18.00 -0.13
C PHE A 192 2.98 -18.27 -1.12
N ARG A 193 3.16 -19.21 -2.07
CA ARG A 193 2.10 -19.61 -3.02
C ARG A 193 0.85 -20.10 -2.32
N GLN A 194 1.01 -20.92 -1.27
CA GLN A 194 -0.12 -21.42 -0.50
C GLN A 194 -0.83 -20.32 0.29
N LEU A 195 -0.10 -19.41 0.93
CA LEU A 195 -0.67 -18.24 1.64
C LEU A 195 -1.43 -17.32 0.68
N LEU A 196 -0.84 -17.02 -0.47
CA LEU A 196 -1.46 -16.19 -1.51
C LEU A 196 -2.72 -16.85 -2.09
N SER A 197 -2.67 -18.15 -2.37
CA SER A 197 -3.84 -18.90 -2.84
C SER A 197 -4.97 -18.89 -1.80
N ARG A 198 -4.64 -19.18 -0.53
CA ARG A 198 -5.61 -19.20 0.58
C ARG A 198 -6.24 -17.83 0.81
N SER A 199 -5.45 -16.76 0.86
CA SER A 199 -5.94 -15.39 1.07
C SER A 199 -6.82 -14.92 -0.09
N ARG A 200 -6.42 -15.16 -1.35
CA ARG A 200 -7.25 -14.86 -2.53
C ARG A 200 -8.60 -15.56 -2.48
N ARG A 201 -8.60 -16.87 -2.23
CA ARG A 201 -9.84 -17.66 -2.14
C ARG A 201 -10.76 -17.16 -1.05
N LYS A 202 -10.24 -16.81 0.14
CA LYS A 202 -11.05 -16.26 1.24
C LYS A 202 -11.75 -14.97 0.82
N VAL A 203 -10.99 -13.96 0.41
CA VAL A 203 -11.54 -12.64 0.05
C VAL A 203 -12.51 -12.79 -1.13
N PHE A 204 -12.14 -13.58 -2.15
CA PHE A 204 -13.01 -13.86 -3.29
C PHE A 204 -14.33 -14.49 -2.87
N ASN A 205 -14.33 -15.54 -2.04
CA ASN A 205 -15.55 -16.23 -1.65
C ASN A 205 -16.54 -15.29 -0.94
N TYR A 206 -16.06 -14.48 0.00
CA TYR A 206 -16.91 -13.53 0.71
C TYR A 206 -17.43 -12.42 -0.21
N MET A 207 -16.57 -11.86 -1.07
CA MET A 207 -17.00 -10.85 -2.02
C MET A 207 -17.96 -11.42 -3.09
N ASN A 208 -17.73 -12.62 -3.59
CA ASN A 208 -18.59 -13.28 -4.58
C ASN A 208 -19.96 -13.64 -4.02
N GLY A 209 -20.06 -13.91 -2.71
CA GLY A 209 -21.34 -14.18 -2.04
C GLY A 209 -22.16 -12.94 -1.67
N THR A 210 -21.53 -11.75 -1.61
CA THR A 210 -22.19 -10.54 -1.06
C THR A 210 -22.15 -9.34 -2.01
N CYS A 211 -21.03 -9.08 -2.68
CA CYS A 211 -20.76 -7.84 -3.40
C CYS A 211 -21.34 -7.87 -4.82
N GLY A 212 -22.09 -6.83 -5.18
CA GLY A 212 -22.65 -6.65 -6.53
C GLY A 212 -21.62 -6.40 -7.63
N HIS A 213 -20.48 -5.79 -7.29
CA HIS A 213 -19.38 -5.60 -8.24
C HIS A 213 -18.69 -6.91 -8.63
N MET A 214 -18.78 -7.93 -7.77
CA MET A 214 -18.23 -9.26 -8.06
C MET A 214 -19.22 -10.16 -8.77
N ASN A 215 -20.46 -10.20 -8.27
CA ASN A 215 -21.52 -11.00 -8.82
C ASN A 215 -22.78 -10.13 -8.91
N PRO A 216 -23.23 -9.76 -10.13
CA PRO A 216 -24.40 -8.91 -10.32
C PRO A 216 -25.69 -9.45 -9.68
N ALA A 217 -25.80 -10.76 -9.43
CA ALA A 217 -26.94 -11.37 -8.77
C ALA A 217 -27.04 -11.03 -7.27
N ASN A 218 -25.95 -10.59 -6.65
CA ASN A 218 -25.97 -10.16 -5.25
C ASN A 218 -26.71 -8.84 -5.10
N LYS A 219 -27.25 -8.56 -3.90
CA LYS A 219 -28.02 -7.33 -3.64
C LYS A 219 -27.17 -6.11 -3.31
N CYS A 220 -25.97 -6.29 -2.75
CA CYS A 220 -25.17 -5.16 -2.27
C CYS A 220 -24.77 -4.21 -3.41
N ARG A 221 -25.00 -2.91 -3.23
CA ARG A 221 -24.58 -1.83 -4.13
C ARG A 221 -23.99 -0.71 -3.29
N CYS A 222 -22.78 -0.25 -3.63
CA CYS A 222 -22.11 0.84 -2.89
C CYS A 222 -22.91 2.14 -2.97
N SER A 223 -23.50 2.45 -4.13
CA SER A 223 -24.36 3.62 -4.35
C SER A 223 -25.58 3.64 -3.43
N HIS A 224 -26.14 2.48 -3.06
CA HIS A 224 -27.32 2.38 -2.18
C HIS A 224 -26.95 2.53 -0.70
N LYS A 225 -25.67 2.60 -0.35
CA LYS A 225 -25.20 2.71 1.05
C LYS A 225 -24.59 4.07 1.37
N VAL A 226 -24.44 4.95 0.37
CA VAL A 226 -23.80 6.27 0.53
C VAL A 226 -24.45 7.08 1.65
N LYS A 227 -25.78 7.19 1.64
CA LYS A 227 -26.52 7.95 2.67
C LYS A 227 -26.26 7.41 4.08
N SER A 228 -26.42 6.11 4.26
CA SER A 228 -26.11 5.44 5.53
C SER A 228 -24.67 5.71 6.02
N PHE A 229 -23.68 5.73 5.13
CA PHE A 229 -22.30 6.05 5.50
C PHE A 229 -22.11 7.53 5.90
N LEU A 230 -22.80 8.46 5.23
CA LEU A 230 -22.81 9.88 5.59
C LEU A 230 -23.46 10.10 6.96
N ASP A 231 -24.66 9.53 7.18
CA ASP A 231 -25.43 9.70 8.42
C ASP A 231 -24.65 9.20 9.66
N LEU A 232 -23.82 8.17 9.47
CA LEU A 232 -22.98 7.59 10.53
C LEU A 232 -21.60 8.26 10.66
N GLY A 233 -21.30 9.27 9.85
CA GLY A 233 -20.00 9.94 9.82
C GLY A 233 -18.85 9.01 9.39
N MET A 234 -19.15 7.93 8.67
CA MET A 234 -18.16 7.01 8.10
C MET A 234 -17.67 7.49 6.72
N LEU A 235 -18.39 8.43 6.12
CA LEU A 235 -18.06 9.11 4.88
C LEU A 235 -18.27 10.62 5.08
N ASP A 236 -17.42 11.43 4.48
CA ASP A 236 -17.53 12.88 4.44
C ASP A 236 -17.49 13.33 2.98
N SER A 237 -18.51 14.07 2.53
CA SER A 237 -18.59 14.52 1.13
C SER A 237 -17.66 15.69 0.82
N ALA A 238 -17.20 16.42 1.82
CA ALA A 238 -16.21 17.49 1.67
C ALA A 238 -14.76 16.95 1.78
N ILE A 239 -14.57 15.83 2.46
CA ILE A 239 -13.25 15.25 2.74
C ILE A 239 -13.24 13.76 2.36
N LEU A 240 -12.90 13.49 1.10
CA LEU A 240 -12.74 12.12 0.60
C LEU A 240 -11.50 11.49 1.21
N ARG A 241 -11.65 10.26 1.70
CA ARG A 241 -10.58 9.48 2.34
C ARG A 241 -9.77 8.75 1.29
N TYR A 242 -10.40 8.14 0.29
CA TYR A 242 -9.71 7.21 -0.62
C TYR A 242 -9.48 7.77 -2.03
N HIS A 243 -10.44 8.48 -2.59
CA HIS A 243 -10.39 9.00 -3.94
C HIS A 243 -9.86 10.42 -3.92
N ARG A 244 -8.92 10.70 -4.82
CA ARG A 244 -8.55 12.06 -5.17
C ARG A 244 -8.64 12.24 -6.69
N PRO A 245 -9.01 13.44 -7.17
CA PRO A 245 -8.96 13.73 -8.59
C PRO A 245 -7.56 13.49 -9.16
N ASN A 246 -7.48 12.87 -10.34
CA ASN A 246 -6.23 12.59 -11.06
C ASN A 246 -5.22 11.70 -10.30
N SER A 247 -5.65 10.93 -9.31
CA SER A 247 -4.79 9.93 -8.69
C SER A 247 -4.36 8.87 -9.70
N ARG A 248 -3.07 8.50 -9.63
CA ARG A 248 -2.58 7.27 -10.25
C ARG A 248 -3.30 6.07 -9.63
N MET A 249 -3.58 5.04 -10.41
CA MET A 249 -4.12 3.79 -9.91
C MET A 249 -3.00 2.78 -9.65
N VAL A 250 -3.25 1.80 -8.79
CA VAL A 250 -2.27 0.72 -8.54
C VAL A 250 -1.87 0.03 -9.85
N LYS A 251 -2.80 -0.24 -10.77
CA LYS A 251 -2.53 -0.88 -12.07
C LYS A 251 -1.52 -0.12 -12.92
N ASP A 252 -1.52 1.21 -12.84
CA ASP A 252 -0.61 2.07 -13.60
C ASP A 252 0.85 1.92 -13.12
N MET A 253 1.04 1.43 -11.89
CA MET A 253 2.34 1.23 -11.25
C MET A 253 2.94 -0.17 -11.49
N LEU A 254 2.21 -1.11 -12.14
CA LEU A 254 2.63 -2.52 -12.25
C LEU A 254 3.31 -2.88 -13.58
N GLY A 255 3.21 -2.03 -14.61
CA GLY A 255 3.81 -2.26 -15.93
C GLY A 255 3.36 -3.56 -16.62
N SER A 256 4.22 -4.11 -17.49
CA SER A 256 3.95 -5.27 -18.36
C SER A 256 3.62 -6.58 -17.63
N ARG A 257 3.83 -6.63 -16.30
CA ARG A 257 3.56 -7.84 -15.53
C ARG A 257 2.08 -8.13 -15.39
N LEU A 258 1.25 -7.09 -15.41
CA LEU A 258 -0.21 -7.22 -15.36
C LEU A 258 -0.73 -8.05 -16.54
N GLU A 259 -0.09 -7.96 -17.72
CA GLU A 259 -0.48 -8.66 -18.94
C GLU A 259 -0.53 -10.19 -18.76
N ARG A 260 0.45 -10.76 -18.04
CA ARG A 260 0.48 -12.20 -17.73
C ARG A 260 -0.57 -12.62 -16.70
N PHE A 261 -0.98 -11.70 -15.82
CA PHE A 261 -2.03 -11.96 -14.84
C PHE A 261 -3.44 -11.90 -15.44
N HIS A 262 -3.63 -11.29 -16.61
CA HIS A 262 -4.95 -11.19 -17.24
C HIS A 262 -5.60 -12.55 -17.58
N LEU A 263 -4.81 -13.63 -17.59
CA LEU A 263 -5.28 -15.00 -17.84
C LEU A 263 -5.70 -15.76 -16.57
N SER A 264 -5.70 -15.12 -15.39
CA SER A 264 -6.05 -15.78 -14.12
C SER A 264 -7.56 -15.82 -13.88
N TYR A 265 -8.08 -16.91 -13.33
CA TYR A 265 -9.47 -17.02 -12.85
C TYR A 265 -9.92 -15.85 -11.94
N TYR A 266 -8.99 -15.31 -11.14
CA TYR A 266 -9.25 -14.23 -10.20
C TYR A 266 -9.11 -12.84 -10.81
N GLU A 267 -8.85 -12.69 -12.11
CA GLU A 267 -8.54 -11.40 -12.73
C GLU A 267 -9.60 -10.32 -12.45
N PRO A 268 -10.91 -10.53 -12.72
CA PRO A 268 -11.90 -9.47 -12.53
C PRO A 268 -12.02 -9.05 -11.06
N PHE A 269 -11.81 -10.00 -10.17
CA PHE A 269 -11.74 -9.78 -8.73
C PHE A 269 -10.54 -8.93 -8.31
N LEU A 270 -9.35 -9.24 -8.85
CA LEU A 270 -8.13 -8.50 -8.54
C LEU A 270 -8.09 -7.12 -9.20
N ALA A 271 -8.75 -6.96 -10.35
CA ALA A 271 -8.89 -5.67 -11.02
C ALA A 271 -9.50 -4.63 -10.08
N LEU A 272 -10.55 -4.99 -9.31
CA LEU A 272 -11.16 -4.07 -8.34
C LEU A 272 -10.15 -3.49 -7.33
N PHE A 273 -9.13 -4.24 -6.92
CA PHE A 273 -8.11 -3.75 -5.99
C PHE A 273 -7.02 -2.95 -6.69
N ARG A 274 -6.74 -3.27 -7.96
CA ARG A 274 -5.71 -2.60 -8.77
C ARG A 274 -6.19 -1.31 -9.40
N GLU A 275 -7.50 -1.12 -9.53
CA GLU A 275 -8.13 0.12 -9.97
C GLU A 275 -8.30 1.14 -8.85
N GLN A 276 -7.94 0.77 -7.62
CA GLN A 276 -7.90 1.72 -6.52
C GLN A 276 -6.73 2.69 -6.66
N PRO A 277 -6.84 3.89 -6.06
CA PRO A 277 -5.76 4.86 -6.02
C PRO A 277 -4.46 4.28 -5.44
N PHE A 278 -3.35 4.66 -6.05
CA PHE A 278 -2.01 4.59 -5.51
C PHE A 278 -1.70 5.96 -4.90
N TYR A 279 -1.61 6.00 -3.57
CA TYR A 279 -1.61 7.24 -2.82
C TYR A 279 -0.22 7.89 -2.80
N ASP A 280 -0.18 9.21 -2.93
CA ASP A 280 1.04 9.96 -2.68
C ASP A 280 1.29 10.04 -1.17
N PRO A 281 2.53 9.76 -0.72
CA PRO A 281 2.87 9.87 0.69
C PRO A 281 2.94 11.35 1.11
N PRO A 282 2.91 11.66 2.43
CA PRO A 282 3.20 13.00 2.90
C PRO A 282 4.62 13.43 2.53
N ASP A 283 4.84 14.74 2.39
CA ASP A 283 6.18 15.29 2.24
C ASP A 283 7.01 14.97 3.50
N VAL A 284 8.19 14.40 3.27
CA VAL A 284 9.15 14.01 4.31
C VAL A 284 10.45 14.78 4.23
N THR A 285 10.62 15.72 3.30
CA THR A 285 11.88 16.47 3.13
C THR A 285 12.28 17.18 4.42
N SER A 286 11.37 17.98 5.02
CA SER A 286 11.67 18.67 6.29
C SER A 286 12.06 17.71 7.41
N TRP A 287 11.43 16.55 7.47
CA TRP A 287 11.74 15.55 8.48
C TRP A 287 13.10 14.89 8.23
N LEU A 288 13.41 14.58 6.98
CA LEU A 288 14.69 14.00 6.58
C LEU A 288 15.83 14.97 6.91
N ASP A 289 15.64 16.26 6.67
CA ASP A 289 16.57 17.32 7.03
C ASP A 289 16.87 17.33 8.54
N ASP A 290 15.82 17.27 9.36
CA ASP A 290 15.97 17.27 10.82
C ASP A 290 16.67 16.00 11.33
N ILE A 291 16.37 14.85 10.71
CA ILE A 291 17.03 13.58 10.99
C ILE A 291 18.52 13.65 10.65
N LEU A 292 18.89 14.17 9.48
CA LEU A 292 20.28 14.26 9.03
C LEU A 292 21.13 15.25 9.83
N ARG A 293 20.50 16.10 10.65
CA ARG A 293 21.20 16.96 11.60
C ARG A 293 21.64 16.25 12.89
N GLN A 294 21.11 15.06 13.18
CA GLN A 294 21.50 14.28 14.36
C GLN A 294 22.91 13.72 14.20
N GLU A 295 23.75 13.85 15.24
CA GLU A 295 25.17 13.46 15.21
C GLU A 295 25.38 11.99 14.80
N ASP A 296 24.57 11.08 15.33
CA ASP A 296 24.66 9.64 15.03
C ASP A 296 24.48 9.35 13.53
N LEU A 297 23.61 10.12 12.85
CA LEU A 297 23.33 9.94 11.44
C LEU A 297 24.33 10.69 10.55
N LYS A 298 24.84 11.84 11.00
CA LYS A 298 25.98 12.49 10.33
C LYS A 298 27.18 11.55 10.24
N ALA A 299 27.45 10.80 11.31
CA ALA A 299 28.52 9.81 11.33
C ALA A 299 28.29 8.66 10.34
N ILE A 300 27.05 8.15 10.22
CA ILE A 300 26.70 7.07 9.29
C ILE A 300 26.90 7.49 7.83
N PHE A 301 26.57 8.74 7.50
CA PHE A 301 26.60 9.24 6.12
C PHE A 301 27.82 10.11 5.80
N ASN A 302 28.81 10.22 6.70
CA ASN A 302 29.96 11.10 6.50
C ASN A 302 29.57 12.55 6.12
N LEU A 303 28.49 13.06 6.71
CA LEU A 303 28.02 14.42 6.47
C LEU A 303 28.88 15.37 7.33
N GLY A 304 29.61 16.27 6.67
CA GLY A 304 30.43 17.28 7.34
C GLY A 304 29.59 18.24 8.21
N GLU A 305 30.25 18.93 9.13
CA GLU A 305 29.67 20.12 9.75
C GLU A 305 29.65 21.23 8.70
N GLU A 306 28.46 21.56 8.17
CA GLU A 306 28.23 22.80 7.41
C GLU A 306 28.39 24.05 8.28
#